data_AF-A0A061QUQ4-F1
#
_entry.id   AF-A0A061QUQ4-F1
#
_cell.length_a   1.000
_cell.length_b   1.000
_cell.length_c   1.000
_cell.angle_alpha   90.00
_cell.angle_beta   90.00
_cell.angle_gamma   90.00
#
_symmetry.space_group_name_H-M   'P 1'
#
loop_
_entity.id
_entity.type
_entity.pdbx_description
1 polymer ?
#
loop_
_entity_poly.entity_id
_entity_poly.type
_entity_poly.pdbx_seq_one_letter_code
_entity_poly.pdbx_strand_id
1 'polypeptide(L)'
;VLEAISERALEILDSFRPSSLAGLIWAMGRMKNSGISEELCHAVLSAAAGSADKIGPKEAVSIIWGVSRTIPEPDEESIAAILDRMSALLPTMDDQETLLALQSLGHLSRIVPGSAALAWTVEAANEKEIDLTALPASSSA
;
A
#
# COMPACT_ATOMS: atom_id res chain seq x y z
N VAL A 1 -3.21 -2.40 -26.54
CA VAL A 1 -4.28 -2.67 -25.54
C VAL A 1 -3.85 -2.20 -24.15
N LEU A 2 -2.73 -2.68 -23.59
CA LEU A 2 -2.25 -2.22 -22.28
C LEU A 2 -2.05 -0.70 -22.23
N GLU A 3 -1.35 -0.12 -23.20
CA GLU A 3 -1.15 1.34 -23.32
C GLU A 3 -2.47 2.12 -23.36
N ALA A 4 -3.40 1.75 -24.25
CA ALA A 4 -4.72 2.38 -24.31
C ALA A 4 -5.55 2.24 -23.02
N ILE A 5 -5.39 1.12 -22.27
CA ILE A 5 -6.01 0.95 -20.95
C ILE A 5 -5.34 1.90 -19.93
N SER A 6 -4.02 2.05 -19.99
CA SER A 6 -3.27 2.95 -19.12
C SER A 6 -3.64 4.42 -19.36
N GLU A 7 -3.71 4.85 -20.62
CA GLU A 7 -4.17 6.19 -21.00
C GLU A 7 -5.59 6.42 -20.50
N ARG A 8 -6.49 5.46 -20.73
CA ARG A 8 -7.87 5.58 -20.25
C ARG A 8 -7.94 5.64 -18.73
N ALA A 9 -7.09 4.88 -18.02
CA ALA A 9 -7.04 4.91 -16.56
C ALA A 9 -6.58 6.27 -16.04
N LEU A 10 -5.59 6.91 -16.67
CA LEU A 10 -5.15 8.27 -16.35
C LEU A 10 -6.29 9.28 -16.53
N GLU A 11 -7.04 9.20 -17.63
CA GLU A 11 -8.15 10.13 -17.91
C GLU A 11 -9.29 10.10 -16.89
N ILE A 12 -9.50 8.95 -16.23
CA ILE A 12 -10.62 8.75 -15.30
C ILE A 12 -10.16 8.53 -13.86
N LEU A 13 -8.88 8.77 -13.57
CA LEU A 13 -8.27 8.45 -12.29
C LEU A 13 -8.99 9.13 -11.12
N ASP A 14 -9.42 10.38 -11.30
CA ASP A 14 -10.16 11.16 -10.29
C ASP A 14 -11.51 10.56 -9.93
N SER A 15 -12.06 9.68 -10.77
CA SER A 15 -13.33 8.97 -10.50
C SER A 15 -13.14 7.69 -9.70
N PHE A 16 -11.90 7.25 -9.50
CA PHE A 16 -11.62 5.98 -8.85
C PHE A 16 -11.83 6.07 -7.35
N ARG A 17 -12.48 5.03 -6.80
CA ARG A 17 -12.55 4.81 -5.36
C ARG A 17 -11.24 4.20 -4.88
N PRO A 18 -10.92 4.30 -3.57
CA PRO A 18 -9.75 3.66 -2.98
C PRO A 18 -9.55 2.19 -3.38
N SER A 19 -10.63 1.40 -3.42
CA SER A 19 -10.59 -0.01 -3.85
C SER A 19 -10.16 -0.20 -5.30
N SER A 20 -10.54 0.71 -6.19
CA SER A 20 -10.13 0.69 -7.60
C SER A 20 -8.67 1.05 -7.77
N LEU A 21 -8.18 2.04 -7.01
CA LEU A 21 -6.76 2.43 -6.99
C LEU A 21 -5.90 1.28 -6.48
N ALA A 22 -6.29 0.68 -5.35
CA ALA A 22 -5.63 -0.49 -4.78
C ALA A 22 -5.60 -1.68 -5.75
N GLY A 23 -6.74 -1.98 -6.40
CA GLY A 23 -6.82 -3.03 -7.41
C GLY A 23 -5.92 -2.78 -8.62
N LEU A 24 -5.84 -1.52 -9.08
CA LEU A 24 -5.03 -1.13 -10.22
C LEU A 24 -3.53 -1.27 -9.92
N ILE A 25 -3.03 -0.65 -8.85
CA ILE A 25 -1.60 -0.75 -8.47
C ILE A 25 -1.20 -2.18 -8.09
N TRP A 26 -2.12 -2.96 -7.52
CA TRP A 26 -1.92 -4.40 -7.28
C TRP A 26 -1.76 -5.18 -8.59
N ALA A 27 -2.68 -4.99 -9.54
CA ALA A 27 -2.58 -5.61 -10.86
C ALA A 27 -1.26 -5.23 -11.52
N MET A 28 -0.88 -3.95 -11.47
CA MET A 28 0.39 -3.48 -12.01
C MET A 28 1.61 -4.18 -11.36
N GLY A 29 1.63 -4.32 -10.04
CA GLY A 29 2.70 -5.04 -9.31
C GLY A 29 2.81 -6.52 -9.61
N ARG A 30 1.72 -7.14 -10.11
CA ARG A 30 1.72 -8.54 -10.57
C ARG A 30 2.37 -8.72 -11.93
N MET A 31 2.43 -7.70 -12.78
CA MET A 31 2.82 -7.87 -14.17
C MET A 31 4.34 -7.76 -14.43
N LYS A 32 5.19 -7.69 -13.39
CA LYS A 32 6.66 -7.93 -13.41
C LYS A 32 7.38 -7.47 -14.70
N ASN A 33 7.41 -6.16 -14.98
CA ASN A 33 8.14 -5.50 -16.08
C ASN A 33 7.49 -5.55 -17.48
N SER A 34 6.18 -5.76 -17.58
CA SER A 34 5.47 -5.81 -18.87
C SER A 34 5.10 -4.44 -19.46
N GLY A 35 5.94 -3.42 -19.24
CA GLY A 35 5.77 -2.10 -19.87
C GLY A 35 4.58 -1.30 -19.33
N ILE A 36 4.25 -1.46 -18.05
CA ILE A 36 3.33 -0.57 -17.36
C ILE A 36 3.94 0.82 -17.29
N SER A 37 3.14 1.84 -17.55
CA SER A 37 3.56 3.24 -17.48
C SER A 37 3.92 3.61 -16.04
N GLU A 38 5.14 4.08 -15.83
CA GLU A 38 5.59 4.64 -14.56
C GLU A 38 4.74 5.86 -14.16
N GLU A 39 4.36 6.70 -15.13
CA GLU A 39 3.44 7.83 -14.93
C GLU A 39 2.12 7.38 -14.30
N LEU A 40 1.52 6.29 -14.81
CA LEU A 40 0.29 5.75 -14.24
C LEU A 40 0.51 5.25 -12.80
N CYS A 41 1.63 4.57 -12.52
CA CYS A 41 1.93 4.11 -11.17
C CYS A 41 2.05 5.27 -10.17
N HIS A 42 2.78 6.34 -10.54
CA HIS A 42 2.92 7.53 -9.71
C HIS A 42 1.58 8.27 -9.55
N ALA A 43 0.80 8.40 -10.61
CA ALA A 43 -0.52 9.04 -10.56
C ALA A 43 -1.46 8.27 -9.61
N VAL A 44 -1.49 6.93 -9.70
CA VAL A 44 -2.30 6.09 -8.81
C VAL A 44 -1.86 6.22 -7.35
N LEU A 45 -0.55 6.25 -7.08
CA LEU A 45 -0.02 6.47 -5.73
C LEU A 45 -0.46 7.85 -5.19
N SER A 46 -0.31 8.91 -5.98
CA SER A 46 -0.72 10.26 -5.59
C SER A 46 -2.22 10.37 -5.32
N ALA A 47 -3.05 9.79 -6.19
CA ALA A 47 -4.51 9.75 -6.00
C ALA A 47 -4.93 8.94 -4.76
N ALA A 48 -4.22 7.85 -4.47
CA ALA A 48 -4.44 7.07 -3.27
C ALA A 48 -4.07 7.86 -2.01
N ALA A 49 -2.92 8.55 -2.01
CA ALA A 49 -2.50 9.40 -0.90
C ALA A 49 -3.48 10.55 -0.65
N GLY A 50 -4.00 11.18 -1.71
CA GLY A 50 -5.04 12.22 -1.61
C GLY A 50 -6.39 11.73 -1.08
N SER A 51 -6.60 10.42 -0.97
CA SER A 51 -7.81 9.79 -0.42
C SER A 51 -7.50 8.82 0.74
N ALA A 52 -6.36 9.00 1.41
CA ALA A 52 -5.86 8.10 2.44
C ALA A 52 -6.85 7.92 3.61
N ASP A 53 -7.63 8.95 3.95
CA ASP A 53 -8.67 8.90 4.98
C ASP A 53 -9.77 7.86 4.71
N LYS A 54 -9.99 7.51 3.44
CA LYS A 54 -11.04 6.58 2.98
C LYS A 54 -10.53 5.17 2.67
N ILE A 55 -9.22 4.95 2.73
CA ILE A 55 -8.60 3.65 2.47
C ILE A 55 -8.92 2.68 3.63
N GLY A 56 -9.31 1.45 3.31
CA GLY A 56 -9.49 0.35 4.26
C GLY A 56 -8.23 -0.51 4.43
N PRO A 57 -8.24 -1.50 5.34
CA PRO A 57 -7.06 -2.30 5.68
C PRO A 57 -6.47 -3.03 4.47
N LYS A 58 -7.32 -3.79 3.77
CA LYS A 58 -6.97 -4.47 2.52
C LYS A 58 -6.42 -3.53 1.44
N GLU A 59 -7.03 -2.37 1.25
CA GLU A 59 -6.57 -1.40 0.25
C GLU A 59 -5.18 -0.87 0.59
N ALA A 60 -4.94 -0.50 1.86
CA ALA A 60 -3.65 0.04 2.30
C ALA A 60 -2.50 -0.95 2.02
N VAL A 61 -2.66 -2.20 2.45
CA VAL A 61 -1.64 -3.24 2.26
C VAL A 61 -1.44 -3.56 0.78
N SER A 62 -2.50 -3.54 -0.02
CA SER A 62 -2.43 -3.78 -1.47
C SER A 62 -1.70 -2.65 -2.21
N ILE A 63 -1.92 -1.41 -1.79
CA ILE A 63 -1.24 -0.23 -2.36
C ILE A 63 0.25 -0.30 -2.08
N ILE A 64 0.66 -0.48 -0.83
CA ILE A 64 2.09 -0.58 -0.48
C ILE A 64 2.75 -1.76 -1.20
N TRP A 65 2.08 -2.91 -1.26
CA TRP A 65 2.59 -4.06 -2.00
C TRP A 65 2.77 -3.75 -3.49
N GLY A 66 1.77 -3.13 -4.12
CA GLY A 66 1.83 -2.75 -5.53
C GLY A 66 2.95 -1.75 -5.80
N VAL A 67 3.03 -0.68 -5.01
CA VAL A 67 4.08 0.36 -5.10
C VAL A 67 5.46 -0.26 -4.98
N SER A 68 5.70 -1.11 -3.98
CA SER A 68 7.00 -1.76 -3.73
C SER A 68 7.52 -2.62 -4.89
N ARG A 69 6.66 -2.92 -5.87
CA ARG A 69 6.94 -3.77 -7.02
C ARG A 69 6.88 -3.05 -8.35
N THR A 70 6.36 -1.82 -8.38
CA THR A 70 6.10 -1.08 -9.62
C THR A 70 6.88 0.22 -9.70
N ILE A 71 7.14 0.87 -8.58
CA ILE A 71 7.77 2.19 -8.53
C ILE A 71 9.16 2.04 -7.89
N PRO A 72 10.25 2.20 -8.65
CA PRO A 72 11.61 2.12 -8.11
C PRO A 72 11.90 3.24 -7.10
N GLU A 73 11.44 4.45 -7.41
CA GLU A 73 11.66 5.66 -6.62
C GLU A 73 10.31 6.34 -6.31
N PRO A 74 9.53 5.77 -5.38
CA PRO A 74 8.22 6.30 -5.06
C PRO A 74 8.30 7.58 -4.24
N ASP A 75 7.32 8.46 -4.44
CA ASP A 75 7.18 9.71 -3.69
C ASP A 75 7.01 9.43 -2.18
N GLU A 76 7.90 10.00 -1.37
CA GLU A 76 7.99 9.69 0.07
C GLU A 76 6.78 10.20 0.84
N GLU A 77 6.25 11.38 0.48
CA GLU A 77 5.06 11.96 1.14
C GLU A 77 3.81 11.12 0.86
N SER A 78 3.62 10.69 -0.39
CA SER A 78 2.52 9.81 -0.76
C SER A 78 2.61 8.45 -0.06
N ILE A 79 3.82 7.88 0.04
CA ILE A 79 4.02 6.64 0.82
C ILE A 79 3.69 6.87 2.29
N ALA A 80 4.21 7.95 2.89
CA ALA A 80 4.01 8.25 4.29
C ALA A 80 2.51 8.32 4.62
N ALA A 81 1.71 8.99 3.79
CA ALA A 81 0.25 9.07 3.97
C ALA A 81 -0.42 7.69 3.97
N ILE A 82 -0.02 6.78 3.08
CA ILE A 82 -0.55 5.42 3.03
C ILE A 82 -0.07 4.59 4.23
N LEU A 83 1.19 4.71 4.61
CA LEU A 83 1.74 4.02 5.78
C LEU A 83 1.05 4.50 7.06
N ASP A 84 0.85 5.81 7.25
CA ASP A 84 0.15 6.43 8.39
C ASP A 84 -1.26 5.84 8.52
N ARG A 85 -1.97 5.78 7.39
CA ARG A 85 -3.27 5.14 7.32
C ARG A 85 -3.21 3.66 7.68
N MET A 86 -2.25 2.92 7.13
CA MET A 86 -2.05 1.50 7.40
C MET A 86 -1.81 1.24 8.89
N SER A 87 -0.99 2.05 9.54
CA SER A 87 -0.72 1.97 10.99
C SER A 87 -1.95 2.28 11.83
N ALA A 88 -2.76 3.25 11.43
CA ALA A 88 -4.04 3.52 12.10
C ALA A 88 -5.05 2.36 11.98
N LEU A 89 -4.94 1.55 10.92
CA LEU A 89 -5.80 0.40 10.63
C LEU A 89 -5.31 -0.92 11.21
N LEU A 90 -4.07 -0.99 11.75
CA LEU A 90 -3.49 -2.23 12.32
C LEU A 90 -4.44 -2.99 13.26
N PRO A 91 -5.17 -2.35 14.21
CA PRO A 91 -6.06 -3.07 15.12
C PRO A 91 -7.28 -3.72 14.43
N THR A 92 -7.53 -3.38 13.18
CA THR A 92 -8.69 -3.86 12.40
C THR A 92 -8.31 -4.86 11.31
N MET A 93 -7.00 -5.13 11.15
CA MET A 93 -6.50 -6.08 10.16
C MET A 93 -6.79 -7.51 10.57
N ASP A 94 -7.16 -8.34 9.60
CA ASP A 94 -7.19 -9.79 9.77
C ASP A 94 -5.80 -10.44 9.59
N ASP A 95 -5.75 -11.77 9.73
CA ASP A 95 -4.51 -12.55 9.62
C ASP A 95 -3.85 -12.39 8.24
N GLN A 96 -4.65 -12.32 7.17
CA GLN A 96 -4.15 -12.21 5.81
C GLN A 96 -3.59 -10.81 5.52
N GLU A 97 -4.30 -9.78 5.98
CA GLU A 97 -3.90 -8.38 5.85
C GLU A 97 -2.63 -8.11 6.65
N THR A 98 -2.52 -8.66 7.86
CA THR A 98 -1.33 -8.55 8.71
C THR A 98 -0.11 -9.21 8.05
N LEU A 99 -0.27 -10.42 7.51
CA LEU A 99 0.80 -11.11 6.79
C LEU A 99 1.26 -10.32 5.57
N LEU A 100 0.31 -9.79 4.79
CA LEU A 100 0.60 -9.03 3.59
C LEU A 100 1.29 -7.69 3.92
N ALA A 101 0.87 -7.02 5.00
CA ALA A 101 1.50 -5.80 5.48
C ALA A 101 3.00 -6.03 5.78
N LEU A 102 3.32 -7.11 6.49
CA LEU A 102 4.71 -7.46 6.80
C LEU A 102 5.54 -7.73 5.53
N GLN A 103 4.97 -8.46 4.57
CA GLN A 103 5.61 -8.72 3.28
C GLN A 103 5.84 -7.43 2.48
N SER A 104 4.83 -6.56 2.42
CA SER A 104 4.90 -5.33 1.65
C SER A 104 5.92 -4.36 2.23
N LEU A 105 6.01 -4.25 3.56
CA LEU A 105 7.05 -3.45 4.24
C LEU A 105 8.46 -4.02 4.02
N GLY A 106 8.60 -5.36 4.03
CA GLY A 106 9.87 -6.02 3.71
C GLY A 106 10.34 -5.75 2.27
N HIS A 107 9.42 -5.61 1.31
CA HIS A 107 9.76 -5.19 -0.04
C HIS A 107 10.05 -3.69 -0.14
N LEU A 108 9.20 -2.86 0.47
CA LEU A 108 9.34 -1.40 0.44
C LEU A 108 10.67 -0.94 1.06
N SER A 109 11.08 -1.53 2.19
CA SER A 109 12.37 -1.22 2.84
C SER A 109 13.61 -1.51 1.99
N ARG A 110 13.49 -2.37 0.97
CA ARG A 110 14.60 -2.65 0.03
C ARG A 110 14.72 -1.60 -1.05
N ILE A 111 13.62 -0.92 -1.41
CA ILE A 111 13.60 0.10 -2.46
C ILE A 111 13.71 1.51 -1.90
N VAL A 112 13.24 1.76 -0.67
CA VAL A 112 13.40 3.06 0.02
C VAL A 112 14.13 2.86 1.37
N PRO A 113 15.43 2.51 1.36
CA PRO A 113 16.18 2.30 2.59
C PRO A 113 16.35 3.62 3.36
N GLY A 114 16.01 3.61 4.65
CA GLY A 114 16.20 4.77 5.52
C GLY A 114 15.17 5.89 5.35
N SER A 115 14.03 5.63 4.70
CA SER A 115 12.94 6.61 4.68
C SER A 115 12.45 6.89 6.10
N ALA A 116 12.20 8.16 6.39
CA ALA A 116 11.62 8.53 7.68
C ALA A 116 10.25 7.87 7.84
N ALA A 117 9.54 7.70 6.71
CA ALA A 117 8.27 7.00 6.60
C ALA A 117 8.31 5.51 7.01
N LEU A 118 9.46 4.85 6.98
CA LEU A 118 9.60 3.47 7.47
C LEU A 118 10.10 3.42 8.92
N ALA A 119 10.89 4.40 9.35
CA ALA A 119 11.44 4.46 10.70
C ALA A 119 10.35 4.54 11.78
N TRP A 120 9.27 5.29 11.52
CA TRP A 120 8.17 5.43 12.48
C TRP A 120 7.29 4.18 12.59
N THR A 121 7.27 3.29 11.59
CA THR A 121 6.49 2.03 11.67
C THR A 121 7.07 1.05 12.70
N VAL A 122 8.37 1.12 12.95
CA VAL A 122 9.07 0.32 13.98
C VAL A 122 8.88 0.94 15.36
N GLU A 123 8.95 2.27 15.45
CA GLU A 123 8.87 3.00 16.73
C GLU A 123 7.42 3.08 17.25
N ALA A 124 6.43 3.31 16.38
CA ALA A 124 5.01 3.31 16.74
C ALA A 124 4.50 1.93 17.20
N ALA A 125 5.09 0.84 16.69
CA ALA A 125 4.86 -0.52 17.18
C ALA A 125 5.52 -0.80 18.53
N ASN A 126 6.52 0.00 18.91
CA ASN A 126 7.25 -0.11 20.17
C ASN A 126 6.67 0.78 21.28
N GLU A 127 6.14 1.95 20.93
CA GLU A 127 5.55 2.91 21.89
C GLU A 127 4.09 2.60 22.23
N LYS A 128 3.37 1.92 21.34
CA LYS A 128 2.13 1.22 21.71
C LYS A 128 2.51 -0.22 21.97
N GLU A 129 2.60 -0.58 23.23
CA GLU A 129 2.57 -1.97 23.67
C GLU A 129 1.27 -2.59 23.12
N ILE A 130 1.33 -3.11 21.89
CA ILE A 130 0.23 -3.89 21.32
C ILE A 130 0.19 -5.14 22.18
N ASP A 131 -0.82 -5.21 23.04
CA ASP A 131 -1.05 -6.38 23.87
C ASP A 131 -1.40 -7.58 22.97
N LEU A 132 -0.36 -8.28 22.52
CA LEU A 132 -0.47 -9.50 21.71
C LEU A 132 -1.15 -10.64 22.49
N THR A 133 -1.39 -10.50 23.80
CA THR A 133 -2.13 -11.48 24.61
C THR A 133 -3.65 -11.33 24.48
N ALA A 134 -4.14 -10.23 23.88
CA ALA A 134 -5.56 -9.97 23.66
C ALA A 134 -6.07 -10.43 22.28
N LEU A 135 -5.22 -11.02 21.43
CA LEU A 135 -5.66 -11.62 20.17
C LEU A 135 -6.55 -12.85 20.46
N PRO A 136 -7.78 -12.93 19.92
CA PRO A 136 -8.58 -14.12 20.07
C PRO A 136 -7.79 -15.29 19.47
N ALA A 137 -7.59 -16.34 20.29
CA ALA A 137 -6.97 -17.57 19.83
C ALA A 137 -7.67 -17.99 18.53
N SER A 138 -6.88 -18.12 17.46
CA SER A 138 -7.34 -18.59 16.17
C SER A 138 -8.16 -19.86 16.38
N SER A 139 -9.46 -19.78 16.06
CA SER A 139 -10.33 -20.93 16.02
C SER A 139 -9.82 -21.83 14.90
N SER A 140 -9.04 -22.84 15.28
CA SER A 140 -8.59 -23.91 14.40
C SER A 140 -9.81 -24.67 13.88
N ALA A 141 -9.88 -24.80 12.55
CA ALA A 141 -10.63 -25.84 11.87
C ALA A 141 -9.66 -26.97 11.51
#